data_AF-A0AA50E0D4-F1
#
_entry.id   AF-A0AA50E0D4-F1
#
_cell.length_a   1.000
_cell.length_b   1.000
_cell.length_c   1.000
_cell.angle_alpha   90.00
_cell.angle_beta   90.00
_cell.angle_gamma   90.00
#
_symmetry.space_group_name_H-M   'P 1'
#
loop_
_entity.id
_entity.type
_entity.pdbx_description
1 polymer ?
#
loop_
_entity_poly.entity_id
_entity_poly.type
_entity_poly.pdbx_seq_one_letter_code
_entity_poly.pdbx_strand_id
1 'polypeptide(L)'
;MAMVGFAWQFLKQRLFFWLHQNQESDHADTDLVGLPDTLEAALLQSINSLITPGAYTEAIHSALEDSLTAWQKNLEAHNSLVILANPVEPIAKILGDSLQSWDNDLGVEVVTPLGDLRRPFDPLTITAQLRHALEAQGGIEFDGQGVDLIQDVDCLAERTTVVVIPSLEQCFLRCISGWDGIGFLREITVHNPNYFWLIGCNSWAWDFLDFVGQVSAYFDDVRPLPVLTGKMLQNWLVPLTDQWDVTLPDGDRQDPVGVDHSSTDAQEEVETHWQNLADCSQG
;
A
#
# COMPACT_ATOMS: atom_id res chain seq x y z
N MET A 1 -1.10 -15.78 5.53
CA MET A 1 -1.49 -16.57 4.34
C MET A 1 -2.94 -17.10 4.43
N ALA A 2 -3.78 -16.61 5.36
CA ALA A 2 -5.17 -17.03 5.53
C ALA A 2 -6.22 -16.00 5.06
N MET A 3 -5.87 -14.69 5.02
CA MET A 3 -6.85 -13.63 4.69
C MET A 3 -7.03 -13.35 3.19
N VAL A 4 -6.01 -13.61 2.35
CA VAL A 4 -6.23 -13.72 0.89
C VAL A 4 -7.17 -14.89 0.58
N GLY A 5 -7.26 -15.89 1.47
CA GLY A 5 -8.20 -17.00 1.37
C GLY A 5 -9.65 -16.62 1.66
N PHE A 6 -9.93 -15.70 2.59
CA PHE A 6 -11.31 -15.40 3.01
C PHE A 6 -12.03 -14.44 2.07
N ALA A 7 -11.39 -13.33 1.67
CA ALA A 7 -11.95 -12.44 0.65
C ALA A 7 -12.11 -13.17 -0.70
N TRP A 8 -11.19 -14.07 -1.03
CA TRP A 8 -11.25 -14.95 -2.20
C TRP A 8 -12.34 -16.01 -2.10
N GLN A 9 -12.52 -16.66 -0.94
CA GLN A 9 -13.60 -17.63 -0.73
C GLN A 9 -14.98 -16.98 -0.82
N PHE A 10 -15.10 -15.72 -0.42
CA PHE A 10 -16.34 -14.98 -0.51
C PHE A 10 -16.64 -14.48 -1.93
N LEU A 11 -15.63 -13.96 -2.65
CA LEU A 11 -15.75 -13.61 -4.07
C LEU A 11 -16.04 -14.87 -4.91
N LYS A 12 -15.42 -16.01 -4.57
CA LYS A 12 -15.74 -17.33 -5.11
C LYS A 12 -17.16 -17.75 -4.79
N GLN A 13 -17.61 -17.65 -3.54
CA GLN A 13 -18.99 -17.99 -3.16
C GLN A 13 -19.99 -17.15 -3.94
N ARG A 14 -19.76 -15.85 -4.14
CA ARG A 14 -20.67 -15.01 -4.93
C ARG A 14 -20.59 -15.27 -6.43
N LEU A 15 -19.40 -15.42 -7.02
CA LEU A 15 -19.28 -15.81 -8.43
C LEU A 15 -19.88 -17.19 -8.70
N PHE A 16 -19.66 -18.15 -7.81
CA PHE A 16 -20.14 -19.52 -7.92
C PHE A 16 -21.66 -19.60 -7.68
N PHE A 17 -22.19 -18.94 -6.64
CA PHE A 17 -23.63 -18.84 -6.38
C PHE A 17 -24.35 -18.11 -7.53
N TRP A 18 -23.72 -17.10 -8.12
CA TRP A 18 -24.24 -16.37 -9.27
C TRP A 18 -24.16 -17.18 -10.58
N LEU A 19 -23.12 -18.00 -10.78
CA LEU A 19 -23.01 -18.96 -11.90
C LEU A 19 -23.93 -20.19 -11.76
N HIS A 20 -24.27 -20.59 -10.52
CA HIS A 20 -25.07 -21.79 -10.22
C HIS A 20 -26.53 -21.50 -9.80
N GLN A 21 -27.02 -20.28 -9.93
CA GLN A 21 -28.42 -19.91 -9.64
C GLN A 21 -29.44 -20.49 -10.64
N ASN A 22 -29.16 -21.67 -11.22
CA ASN A 22 -30.10 -22.52 -11.96
C ASN A 22 -29.92 -24.02 -11.67
N GLN A 23 -29.29 -24.40 -10.55
CA GLN A 23 -29.38 -25.77 -10.05
C GLN A 23 -29.70 -25.76 -8.56
N GLU A 24 -30.99 -25.88 -8.24
CA GLU A 24 -31.45 -26.34 -6.93
C GLU A 24 -30.76 -27.69 -6.61
N SER A 25 -29.78 -27.68 -5.72
CA SER A 25 -29.47 -28.87 -4.91
C SER A 25 -28.62 -28.50 -3.70
N ASP A 26 -29.31 -28.56 -2.57
CA ASP A 26 -28.87 -28.92 -1.22
C ASP A 26 -27.58 -29.77 -1.18
N HIS A 27 -26.39 -29.16 -1.10
CA HIS A 27 -25.13 -29.91 -0.94
C HIS A 27 -24.15 -29.26 0.04
N ALA A 28 -23.68 -30.12 0.95
CA ALA A 28 -22.65 -29.89 1.96
C ALA A 28 -21.34 -29.36 1.37
N ASP A 29 -20.55 -28.67 2.20
CA ASP A 29 -19.25 -27.99 1.96
C ASP A 29 -18.12 -28.81 1.29
N THR A 30 -18.40 -29.99 0.73
CA THR A 30 -17.39 -30.92 0.22
C THR A 30 -16.99 -30.79 -1.24
N ASP A 31 -17.66 -30.00 -2.08
CA ASP A 31 -17.35 -29.89 -3.51
C ASP A 31 -17.11 -28.44 -3.98
N LEU A 32 -16.21 -27.73 -3.30
CA LEU A 32 -15.67 -26.47 -3.85
C LEU A 32 -14.67 -26.79 -4.96
N VAL A 33 -15.14 -26.82 -6.20
CA VAL A 33 -14.29 -26.96 -7.39
C VAL A 33 -13.38 -25.73 -7.50
N GLY A 34 -12.08 -25.96 -7.75
CA GLY A 34 -11.11 -24.90 -7.99
C GLY A 34 -11.51 -24.03 -9.19
N LEU A 35 -11.19 -22.74 -9.12
CA LEU A 35 -11.37 -21.85 -10.26
C LEU A 35 -10.52 -22.39 -11.42
N PRO A 36 -10.99 -22.35 -12.68
CA PRO A 36 -10.12 -22.66 -13.81
C PRO A 36 -8.89 -21.75 -13.77
N ASP A 37 -7.69 -22.32 -13.95
CA ASP A 37 -6.41 -21.58 -13.88
C ASP A 37 -6.40 -20.33 -14.77
N THR A 38 -7.08 -20.40 -15.91
CA THR A 38 -7.23 -19.28 -16.86
C THR A 38 -8.04 -18.11 -16.28
N LEU A 39 -9.08 -18.41 -15.51
CA LEU A 39 -9.92 -17.40 -14.88
C LEU A 39 -9.23 -16.80 -13.65
N GLU A 40 -8.47 -17.61 -12.91
CA GLU A 40 -7.66 -17.14 -11.78
C GLU A 40 -6.56 -16.19 -12.26
N ALA A 41 -5.82 -16.57 -13.32
CA ALA A 41 -4.80 -15.72 -13.92
C ALA A 41 -5.39 -14.39 -14.46
N ALA A 42 -6.53 -14.45 -15.15
CA ALA A 42 -7.22 -13.26 -15.65
C ALA A 42 -7.66 -12.34 -14.50
N LEU A 43 -8.20 -12.90 -13.41
CA LEU A 43 -8.64 -12.12 -12.25
C LEU A 43 -7.48 -11.45 -11.54
N LEU A 44 -6.39 -12.20 -11.31
CA LEU A 44 -5.17 -11.64 -10.71
C LEU A 44 -4.61 -10.53 -11.58
N GLN A 45 -4.63 -10.68 -12.90
CA GLN A 45 -4.22 -9.61 -13.81
C GLN A 45 -5.13 -8.38 -13.68
N SER A 46 -6.45 -8.56 -13.68
CA SER A 46 -7.40 -7.44 -13.53
C SER A 46 -7.23 -6.74 -12.18
N ILE A 47 -7.11 -7.48 -11.07
CA ILE A 47 -6.87 -6.93 -9.73
C ILE A 47 -5.55 -6.13 -9.71
N ASN A 48 -4.47 -6.69 -10.25
CA ASN A 48 -3.18 -5.99 -10.29
C ASN A 48 -3.20 -4.74 -11.19
N SER A 49 -4.12 -4.68 -12.16
CA SER A 49 -4.31 -3.52 -13.03
C SER A 49 -5.22 -2.44 -12.44
N LEU A 50 -5.90 -2.72 -11.32
CA LEU A 50 -6.71 -1.71 -10.65
C LEU A 50 -5.85 -0.53 -10.22
N ILE A 51 -6.39 0.66 -10.44
CA ILE A 51 -5.80 1.90 -9.91
C ILE A 51 -5.84 1.86 -8.39
N THR A 52 -4.89 2.56 -7.76
CA THR A 52 -4.90 2.74 -6.31
C THR A 52 -6.15 3.52 -5.89
N PRO A 53 -6.84 3.14 -4.78
CA PRO A 53 -7.99 3.87 -4.26
C PRO A 53 -7.69 5.35 -4.04
N GLY A 54 -8.60 6.24 -4.46
CA GLY A 54 -8.41 7.69 -4.35
C GLY A 54 -8.18 8.17 -2.91
N ALA A 55 -8.83 7.53 -1.93
CA ALA A 55 -8.61 7.82 -0.52
C ALA A 55 -7.15 7.62 -0.07
N TYR A 56 -6.44 6.65 -0.67
CA TYR A 56 -5.03 6.41 -0.35
C TYR A 56 -4.13 7.45 -0.99
N THR A 57 -4.37 7.75 -2.28
CA THR A 57 -3.57 8.76 -2.99
C THR A 57 -3.72 10.14 -2.35
N GLU A 58 -4.96 10.54 -2.01
CA GLU A 58 -5.24 11.81 -1.32
C GLU A 58 -4.56 11.89 0.04
N ALA A 59 -4.62 10.81 0.83
CA ALA A 59 -3.96 10.78 2.14
C ALA A 59 -2.44 10.90 2.04
N ILE A 60 -1.82 10.22 1.05
CA ILE A 60 -0.38 10.31 0.80
C ILE A 60 0.01 11.68 0.29
N HIS A 61 -0.74 12.27 -0.65
CA HIS A 61 -0.48 13.61 -1.17
C HIS A 61 -0.54 14.66 -0.07
N SER A 62 -1.60 14.63 0.74
CA SER A 62 -1.75 15.55 1.88
C SER A 62 -0.61 15.40 2.88
N ALA A 63 -0.22 14.17 3.22
CA ALA A 63 0.88 13.94 4.15
C ALA A 63 2.22 14.41 3.56
N LEU A 64 2.47 14.17 2.28
CA LEU A 64 3.69 14.63 1.60
C LEU A 64 3.75 16.16 1.56
N GLU A 65 2.67 16.82 1.18
CA GLU A 65 2.63 18.28 1.10
C GLU A 65 2.89 18.92 2.48
N ASP A 66 2.23 18.41 3.53
CA ASP A 66 2.40 18.88 4.91
C ASP A 66 3.85 18.72 5.38
N SER A 67 4.40 17.50 5.27
CA SER A 67 5.71 17.15 5.82
C SER A 67 6.86 17.76 5.00
N LEU A 68 6.77 17.78 3.67
CA LEU A 68 7.77 18.42 2.81
C LEU A 68 7.77 19.94 2.99
N THR A 69 6.59 20.56 3.12
CA THR A 69 6.50 22.00 3.36
C THR A 69 7.15 22.38 4.69
N ALA A 70 6.91 21.60 5.74
CA ALA A 70 7.55 21.81 7.05
C ALA A 70 9.07 21.64 6.93
N TRP A 71 9.51 20.56 6.29
CA TRP A 71 10.91 20.24 6.08
C TRP A 71 11.66 21.30 5.26
N GLN A 72 11.11 21.80 4.16
CA GLN A 72 11.76 22.83 3.34
C GLN A 72 11.84 24.21 4.02
N LYS A 73 11.00 24.47 5.04
CA LYS A 73 10.91 25.78 5.70
C LYS A 73 11.59 25.85 7.07
N ASN A 74 11.82 24.71 7.71
CA ASN A 74 12.32 24.64 9.08
C ASN A 74 13.45 23.62 9.22
N LEU A 75 14.64 24.08 9.64
CA LEU A 75 15.81 23.21 9.82
C LEU A 75 15.54 22.08 10.84
N GLU A 76 14.72 22.36 11.86
CA GLU A 76 14.36 21.41 12.94
C GLU A 76 13.18 20.50 12.59
N ALA A 77 12.56 20.66 11.41
CA ALA A 77 11.46 19.78 11.02
C ALA A 77 11.97 18.38 10.67
N HIS A 78 11.12 17.39 10.94
CA HIS A 78 11.39 15.99 10.61
C HIS A 78 11.65 15.83 9.11
N ASN A 79 12.65 15.02 8.77
CA ASN A 79 13.05 14.74 7.40
C ASN A 79 12.57 13.35 6.94
N SER A 80 11.55 12.77 7.57
CA SER A 80 11.04 11.45 7.23
C SER A 80 9.53 11.39 7.37
N LEU A 81 8.88 10.67 6.47
CA LEU A 81 7.47 10.30 6.52
C LEU A 81 7.34 8.80 6.26
N VAL A 82 6.70 8.09 7.19
CA VAL A 82 6.40 6.67 7.09
C VAL A 82 4.92 6.48 6.82
N ILE A 83 4.58 5.79 5.74
CA ILE A 83 3.22 5.39 5.40
C ILE A 83 3.01 3.92 5.77
N LEU A 84 2.08 3.68 6.69
CA LEU A 84 1.73 2.33 7.14
C LEU A 84 0.52 1.80 6.39
N ALA A 85 0.67 0.65 5.77
CA ALA A 85 -0.42 -0.08 5.12
C ALA A 85 -0.84 -1.30 5.93
N ASN A 86 -2.05 -1.79 5.69
CA ASN A 86 -2.43 -3.12 6.16
C ASN A 86 -1.53 -4.18 5.48
N PRO A 87 -1.14 -5.29 6.16
CA PRO A 87 -0.37 -6.38 5.56
C PRO A 87 -0.88 -6.95 4.23
N VAL A 88 -2.16 -6.78 3.90
CA VAL A 88 -2.74 -7.24 2.62
C VAL A 88 -2.62 -6.20 1.49
N GLU A 89 -2.25 -4.97 1.80
CA GLU A 89 -2.17 -3.88 0.84
C GLU A 89 -0.81 -3.82 0.16
N PRO A 90 -0.75 -3.58 -1.16
CA PRO A 90 0.50 -3.47 -1.88
C PRO A 90 1.10 -2.07 -1.71
N ILE A 91 1.61 -1.74 -0.51
CA ILE A 91 2.12 -0.40 -0.15
C ILE A 91 3.10 0.17 -1.19
N ALA A 92 3.98 -0.68 -1.74
CA ALA A 92 4.93 -0.26 -2.75
C ALA A 92 4.24 0.28 -4.02
N LYS A 93 3.19 -0.42 -4.49
CA LYS A 93 2.36 0.04 -5.62
C LYS A 93 1.59 1.30 -5.26
N ILE A 94 1.00 1.34 -4.06
CA ILE A 94 0.21 2.49 -3.59
C ILE A 94 1.07 3.76 -3.57
N LEU A 95 2.29 3.70 -3.03
CA LEU A 95 3.23 4.83 -3.06
C LEU A 95 3.64 5.18 -4.49
N GLY A 96 3.93 4.20 -5.32
CA GLY A 96 4.25 4.41 -6.74
C GLY A 96 3.19 5.18 -7.50
N ASP A 97 1.96 4.67 -7.46
CA ASP A 97 0.82 5.28 -8.11
C ASP A 97 0.58 6.69 -7.58
N SER A 98 0.69 6.88 -6.25
CA SER A 98 0.52 8.19 -5.62
C SER A 98 1.58 9.18 -6.08
N LEU A 99 2.86 8.79 -6.11
CA LEU A 99 3.95 9.65 -6.57
C LEU A 99 3.85 9.95 -8.07
N GLN A 100 3.36 9.00 -8.88
CA GLN A 100 3.18 9.22 -10.32
C GLN A 100 2.07 10.24 -10.61
N SER A 101 1.01 10.26 -9.79
CA SER A 101 -0.09 11.22 -9.92
C SER A 101 0.10 12.51 -9.10
N TRP A 102 1.22 12.65 -8.39
CA TRP A 102 1.46 13.79 -7.53
C TRP A 102 1.92 15.00 -8.34
N ASP A 103 1.25 16.15 -8.14
CA ASP A 103 1.69 17.41 -8.72
C ASP A 103 2.81 17.99 -7.84
N ASN A 104 4.03 17.90 -8.35
CA ASN A 104 5.23 18.27 -7.60
C ASN A 104 5.50 19.78 -7.68
N ASP A 105 4.57 20.55 -7.12
CA ASP A 105 4.67 22.00 -7.03
C ASP A 105 5.82 22.48 -6.12
N LEU A 106 6.31 21.59 -5.25
CA LEU A 106 7.41 21.85 -4.32
C LEU A 106 8.80 21.71 -4.96
N GLY A 107 8.86 21.29 -6.24
CA GLY A 107 10.09 21.23 -7.03
C GLY A 107 11.12 20.23 -6.50
N VAL A 108 10.69 19.14 -5.86
CA VAL A 108 11.60 18.14 -5.31
C VAL A 108 11.99 17.06 -6.33
N GLU A 109 13.20 16.55 -6.27
CA GLU A 109 13.63 15.39 -7.03
C GLU A 109 13.31 14.11 -6.27
N VAL A 110 12.59 13.18 -6.91
CA VAL A 110 12.28 11.88 -6.31
C VAL A 110 13.29 10.83 -6.77
N VAL A 111 13.97 10.21 -5.82
CA VAL A 111 14.97 9.16 -6.04
C VAL A 111 14.49 7.85 -5.42
N THR A 112 14.59 6.76 -6.17
CA THR A 112 14.26 5.40 -5.73
C THR A 112 15.51 4.51 -5.75
N PRO A 113 16.33 4.51 -4.69
CA PRO A 113 17.63 3.82 -4.65
C PRO A 113 17.60 2.33 -4.98
N LEU A 114 16.50 1.67 -4.65
CA LEU A 114 16.32 0.22 -4.82
C LEU A 114 15.67 -0.13 -6.16
N GLY A 115 15.60 0.83 -7.07
CA GLY A 115 15.01 0.69 -8.40
C GLY A 115 13.48 0.72 -8.34
N ASP A 116 12.86 -0.26 -9.01
CA ASP A 116 11.41 -0.41 -9.04
C ASP A 116 10.84 -0.64 -7.64
N LEU A 117 9.54 -0.44 -7.50
CA LEU A 117 8.73 -0.71 -6.30
C LEU A 117 8.58 -2.21 -5.99
N ARG A 118 9.54 -3.01 -6.46
CA ARG A 118 9.59 -4.45 -6.34
C ARG A 118 10.62 -4.83 -5.30
N ARG A 119 10.49 -6.07 -4.85
CA ARG A 119 11.44 -6.69 -3.95
C ARG A 119 12.84 -6.74 -4.60
N PRO A 120 13.90 -6.28 -3.91
CA PRO A 120 15.27 -6.50 -4.36
C PRO A 120 15.58 -8.01 -4.48
N PHE A 121 16.30 -8.40 -5.52
CA PHE A 121 16.63 -9.80 -5.78
C PHE A 121 17.57 -10.40 -4.72
N ASP A 122 18.54 -9.61 -4.25
CA ASP A 122 19.47 -9.99 -3.20
C ASP A 122 19.40 -9.02 -2.00
N PRO A 123 18.77 -9.42 -0.89
CA PRO A 123 18.65 -8.60 0.31
C PRO A 123 19.99 -8.16 0.91
N LEU A 124 21.08 -8.90 0.69
CA LEU A 124 22.40 -8.56 1.23
C LEU A 124 23.02 -7.35 0.53
N THR A 125 22.53 -6.99 -0.65
CA THR A 125 23.07 -5.86 -1.43
C THR A 125 22.36 -4.54 -1.16
N ILE A 126 21.27 -4.54 -0.39
CA ILE A 126 20.39 -3.37 -0.21
C ILE A 126 21.14 -2.19 0.39
N THR A 127 21.95 -2.42 1.44
CA THR A 127 22.77 -1.37 2.06
C THR A 127 23.77 -0.76 1.06
N ALA A 128 24.39 -1.59 0.23
CA ALA A 128 25.31 -1.13 -0.81
C ALA A 128 24.59 -0.36 -1.93
N GLN A 129 23.39 -0.80 -2.33
CA GLN A 129 22.57 -0.09 -3.31
C GLN A 129 22.13 1.28 -2.80
N LEU A 130 21.65 1.37 -1.55
CA LEU A 130 21.32 2.64 -0.90
C LEU A 130 22.52 3.58 -0.89
N ARG A 131 23.68 3.08 -0.43
CA ARG A 131 24.93 3.84 -0.40
C ARG A 131 25.28 4.40 -1.77
N HIS A 132 25.37 3.54 -2.78
CA HIS A 132 25.73 3.94 -4.13
C HIS A 132 24.74 4.93 -4.75
N ALA A 133 23.43 4.75 -4.51
CA ALA A 133 22.42 5.67 -5.00
C ALA A 133 22.55 7.06 -4.38
N LEU A 134 22.89 7.14 -3.08
CA LEU A 134 23.07 8.40 -2.37
C LEU A 134 24.39 9.09 -2.74
N GLU A 135 25.49 8.35 -2.88
CA GLU A 135 26.77 8.86 -3.38
C GLU A 135 26.61 9.46 -4.79
N ALA A 136 25.80 8.84 -5.65
CA ALA A 136 25.51 9.35 -6.98
C ALA A 136 24.75 10.69 -6.98
N GLN A 137 24.06 11.04 -5.90
CA GLN A 137 23.41 12.35 -5.73
C GLN A 137 24.38 13.44 -5.27
N GLY A 138 25.64 13.09 -4.97
CA GLY A 138 26.70 14.06 -4.67
C GLY A 138 26.62 14.73 -3.30
N GLY A 139 25.76 14.26 -2.40
CA GLY A 139 25.57 14.86 -1.07
C GLY A 139 26.07 14.05 0.12
N ILE A 140 26.47 12.78 -0.07
CA ILE A 140 26.92 11.89 1.01
C ILE A 140 28.19 11.15 0.57
N GLU A 141 29.29 11.28 1.33
CA GLU A 141 30.47 10.40 1.21
C GLU A 141 30.45 9.39 2.35
N PHE A 142 30.81 8.15 2.03
CA PHE A 142 30.95 7.11 3.03
C PHE A 142 32.39 6.60 3.06
N ASP A 143 33.14 6.94 4.10
CA ASP A 143 34.58 6.70 4.22
C ASP A 143 34.96 5.25 4.64
N GLY A 144 33.97 4.36 4.73
CA GLY A 144 34.18 2.95 5.13
C GLY A 144 34.30 2.73 6.64
N GLN A 145 34.29 3.77 7.47
CA GLN A 145 34.17 3.68 8.94
C GLN A 145 32.94 4.41 9.50
N GLY A 146 32.26 5.23 8.69
CA GLY A 146 31.01 5.90 9.06
C GLY A 146 30.36 6.61 7.88
N VAL A 147 29.44 7.52 8.21
CA VAL A 147 28.84 8.50 7.30
C VAL A 147 29.58 9.81 7.57
N ASP A 148 30.51 10.20 6.69
CA ASP A 148 31.23 11.47 6.83
C ASP A 148 30.45 12.55 6.08
N LEU A 149 29.97 13.55 6.81
CA LEU A 149 29.15 14.63 6.27
C LEU A 149 30.04 15.61 5.50
N ILE A 150 29.81 15.74 4.20
CA ILE A 150 30.48 16.76 3.37
C ILE A 150 29.71 18.10 3.43
N GLN A 151 28.42 18.09 3.80
CA GLN A 151 27.55 19.26 3.66
C GLN A 151 27.44 20.08 4.96
N ASP A 152 27.53 21.40 4.82
CA ASP A 152 27.10 22.34 5.85
C ASP A 152 25.60 22.05 6.15
N VAL A 153 25.33 21.58 7.36
CA VAL A 153 24.04 21.01 7.82
C VAL A 153 22.87 22.04 7.81
N ASP A 154 23.15 23.30 7.48
CA ASP A 154 22.26 24.44 7.72
C ASP A 154 21.76 25.16 6.46
N CYS A 155 21.70 24.50 5.30
CA CYS A 155 21.22 25.13 4.07
C CYS A 155 19.84 24.62 3.63
N LEU A 156 18.78 25.36 3.97
CA LEU A 156 17.42 25.07 3.47
C LEU A 156 17.33 24.98 1.94
N ALA A 157 18.23 25.66 1.20
CA ALA A 157 18.24 25.65 -0.25
C ALA A 157 18.61 24.29 -0.86
N GLU A 158 19.22 23.39 -0.09
CA GLU A 158 19.63 22.05 -0.55
C GLU A 158 18.54 20.99 -0.34
N ARG A 159 17.47 21.31 0.41
CA ARG A 159 16.34 20.43 0.72
C ARG A 159 15.41 20.23 -0.48
N THR A 160 15.91 19.53 -1.47
CA THR A 160 15.26 19.32 -2.76
C THR A 160 15.13 17.87 -3.14
N THR A 161 15.66 16.92 -2.36
CA THR A 161 15.65 15.49 -2.74
C THR A 161 14.78 14.66 -1.79
N VAL A 162 13.86 13.88 -2.35
CA VAL A 162 13.05 12.87 -1.68
C VAL A 162 13.58 11.48 -2.02
N VAL A 163 13.99 10.73 -1.01
CA VAL A 163 14.44 9.35 -1.14
C VAL A 163 13.30 8.41 -0.75
N VAL A 164 12.92 7.51 -1.64
CA VAL A 164 11.76 6.62 -1.45
C VAL A 164 12.22 5.18 -1.18
N ILE A 165 11.75 4.62 -0.07
CA ILE A 165 11.87 3.20 0.28
C ILE A 165 10.45 2.62 0.31
N PRO A 166 9.99 1.98 -0.77
CA PRO A 166 8.56 1.73 -0.97
C PRO A 166 7.99 0.61 -0.10
N SER A 167 8.83 -0.33 0.37
CA SER A 167 8.40 -1.43 1.24
C SER A 167 9.57 -1.90 2.10
N LEU A 168 9.67 -1.32 3.28
CA LEU A 168 10.74 -1.53 4.25
C LEU A 168 10.85 -3.00 4.65
N GLU A 169 9.73 -3.68 4.85
CA GLU A 169 9.70 -5.07 5.27
C GLU A 169 10.28 -6.02 4.21
N GLN A 170 10.08 -5.71 2.93
CA GLN A 170 10.58 -6.54 1.83
C GLN A 170 12.09 -6.36 1.67
N CYS A 171 12.59 -5.21 2.10
CA CYS A 171 14.01 -4.89 2.08
C CYS A 171 14.74 -5.57 3.25
N PHE A 172 14.22 -5.51 4.47
CA PHE A 172 15.04 -5.80 5.65
C PHE A 172 14.58 -6.93 6.58
N LEU A 173 13.31 -7.37 6.53
CA LEU A 173 12.79 -8.33 7.53
C LEU A 173 12.94 -9.81 7.16
N ARG A 174 13.45 -10.13 5.97
CA ARG A 174 13.52 -11.53 5.48
C ARG A 174 14.91 -12.15 5.51
N CYS A 175 15.94 -11.41 5.90
CA CYS A 175 17.30 -11.91 6.06
C CYS A 175 17.87 -11.50 7.43
N ILE A 176 18.69 -12.36 8.02
CA ILE A 176 19.32 -12.11 9.33
C ILE A 176 20.18 -10.84 9.29
N SER A 177 20.86 -10.60 8.16
CA SER A 177 21.65 -9.39 7.91
C SER A 177 20.82 -8.15 7.54
N GLY A 178 19.49 -8.29 7.38
CA GLY A 178 18.64 -7.15 7.08
C GLY A 178 18.55 -6.16 8.24
N TRP A 179 18.91 -6.59 9.45
CA TRP A 179 19.06 -5.72 10.61
C TRP A 179 20.15 -4.67 10.42
N ASP A 180 21.28 -5.04 9.82
CA ASP A 180 22.37 -4.10 9.52
C ASP A 180 21.89 -3.00 8.57
N GLY A 181 20.98 -3.35 7.66
CA GLY A 181 20.33 -2.41 6.75
C GLY A 181 19.38 -1.43 7.46
N ILE A 182 18.63 -1.89 8.47
CA ILE A 182 17.80 -0.99 9.32
C ILE A 182 18.69 -0.06 10.16
N GLY A 183 19.78 -0.60 10.73
CA GLY A 183 20.77 0.20 11.46
C GLY A 183 21.36 1.29 10.57
N PHE A 184 21.80 0.91 9.37
CA PHE A 184 22.30 1.85 8.37
C PHE A 184 21.25 2.90 7.98
N LEU A 185 20.00 2.50 7.72
CA LEU A 185 18.93 3.43 7.38
C LEU A 185 18.67 4.46 8.47
N ARG A 186 18.67 4.04 9.74
CA ARG A 186 18.53 4.94 10.89
C ARG A 186 19.68 5.95 10.96
N GLU A 187 20.91 5.47 10.78
CA GLU A 187 22.10 6.33 10.80
C GLU A 187 22.04 7.37 9.68
N ILE A 188 21.79 6.96 8.44
CA ILE A 188 21.76 7.90 7.31
C ILE A 188 20.59 8.88 7.40
N THR A 189 19.41 8.49 7.90
CA THR A 189 18.29 9.42 8.05
C THR A 189 18.60 10.52 9.06
N VAL A 190 19.19 10.19 10.21
CA VAL A 190 19.55 11.17 11.24
C VAL A 190 20.68 12.10 10.79
N HIS A 191 21.70 11.56 10.13
CA HIS A 191 22.87 12.35 9.77
C HIS A 191 22.66 13.18 8.51
N ASN A 192 21.62 12.92 7.70
CA ASN A 192 21.41 13.61 6.43
C ASN A 192 20.04 14.33 6.39
N PRO A 193 19.89 15.46 7.09
CA PRO A 193 18.65 16.22 7.14
C PRO A 193 18.31 16.91 5.81
N ASN A 194 19.24 16.96 4.85
CA ASN A 194 19.05 17.52 3.51
C ASN A 194 18.32 16.58 2.53
N TYR A 195 18.09 15.32 2.93
CA TYR A 195 17.22 14.39 2.23
C TYR A 195 15.94 14.16 3.02
N PHE A 196 14.82 14.12 2.31
CA PHE A 196 13.55 13.69 2.88
C PHE A 196 13.29 12.22 2.59
N TRP A 197 12.96 11.43 3.60
CA TRP A 197 12.80 9.99 3.52
C TRP A 197 11.32 9.62 3.49
N LEU A 198 10.82 9.14 2.35
CA LEU A 198 9.48 8.56 2.25
C LEU A 198 9.57 7.04 2.34
N ILE A 199 8.97 6.46 3.38
CA ILE A 199 9.09 5.04 3.68
C ILE A 199 7.71 4.40 3.69
N GLY A 200 7.49 3.39 2.85
CA GLY A 200 6.34 2.50 2.95
C GLY A 200 6.66 1.29 3.80
N CYS A 201 5.74 0.90 4.68
CA CYS A 201 5.85 -0.33 5.45
C CYS A 201 4.46 -0.90 5.73
N ASN A 202 4.33 -2.21 5.85
CA ASN A 202 3.11 -2.75 6.47
C ASN A 202 3.16 -2.58 7.99
N SER A 203 1.99 -2.41 8.60
CA SER A 203 1.86 -2.11 10.04
C SER A 203 2.46 -3.20 10.93
N TRP A 204 2.27 -4.48 10.62
CA TRP A 204 2.80 -5.58 11.46
C TRP A 204 4.33 -5.63 11.45
N ALA A 205 4.93 -5.39 10.29
CA ALA A 205 6.37 -5.29 10.13
C ALA A 205 6.92 -4.09 10.89
N TRP A 206 6.22 -2.96 10.82
CA TRP A 206 6.56 -1.76 11.57
C TRP A 206 6.53 -2.02 13.08
N ASP A 207 5.45 -2.59 13.60
CA ASP A 207 5.30 -2.93 15.02
C ASP A 207 6.42 -3.89 15.49
N PHE A 208 6.77 -4.87 14.65
CA PHE A 208 7.89 -5.76 14.93
C PHE A 208 9.24 -5.02 14.98
N LEU A 209 9.51 -4.17 13.98
CA LEU A 209 10.74 -3.37 13.92
C LEU A 209 10.85 -2.43 15.12
N ASP A 210 9.74 -1.83 15.52
CA ASP A 210 9.67 -0.93 16.65
C ASP A 210 9.86 -1.66 17.97
N PHE A 211 9.25 -2.83 18.12
CA PHE A 211 9.45 -3.69 19.28
C PHE A 211 10.92 -4.12 19.43
N VAL A 212 11.59 -4.48 18.34
CA VAL A 212 12.95 -5.03 18.39
C VAL A 212 14.04 -3.96 18.47
N GLY A 213 13.86 -2.80 17.85
CA GLY A 213 14.89 -1.76 17.87
C GLY A 213 14.41 -0.33 17.76
N GLN A 214 13.17 -0.07 18.22
CA GLN A 214 12.64 1.26 18.48
C GLN A 214 12.76 2.17 17.26
N VAL A 215 12.41 1.67 16.07
CA VAL A 215 12.52 2.44 14.83
C VAL A 215 11.68 3.71 14.87
N SER A 216 10.58 3.75 15.61
CA SER A 216 9.77 4.96 15.80
C SER A 216 10.54 6.11 16.46
N ALA A 217 11.60 5.84 17.21
CA ALA A 217 12.45 6.88 17.79
C ALA A 217 13.34 7.62 16.76
N TYR A 218 13.36 7.16 15.51
CA TYR A 218 14.16 7.71 14.41
C TYR A 218 13.29 8.22 13.26
N PHE A 219 12.00 7.89 13.27
CA PHE A 219 11.04 8.23 12.23
C PHE A 219 9.79 8.80 12.90
N ASP A 220 9.77 10.11 13.09
CA ASP A 220 8.78 10.77 13.93
C ASP A 220 7.39 10.93 13.28
N ASP A 221 7.33 11.05 11.95
CA ASP A 221 6.07 11.19 11.22
C ASP A 221 5.63 9.85 10.63
N VAL A 222 4.71 9.18 11.33
CA VAL A 222 4.17 7.89 10.93
C VAL A 222 2.66 8.04 10.72
N ARG A 223 2.20 7.78 9.50
CA ARG A 223 0.80 7.93 9.08
C ARG A 223 0.27 6.59 8.56
N PRO A 224 -0.79 6.03 9.16
CA PRO A 224 -1.48 4.90 8.55
C PRO A 224 -2.28 5.35 7.33
N LEU A 225 -2.42 4.46 6.34
CA LEU A 225 -3.40 4.62 5.29
C LEU A 225 -4.81 4.63 5.89
N PRO A 226 -5.73 5.43 5.33
CA PRO A 226 -7.10 5.48 5.82
C PRO A 226 -7.78 4.14 5.57
N VAL A 227 -8.74 3.80 6.43
CA VAL A 227 -9.57 2.61 6.22
C VAL A 227 -10.57 2.89 5.10
N LEU A 228 -10.68 1.98 4.13
CA LEU A 228 -11.70 2.09 3.09
C LEU A 228 -13.07 1.67 3.65
N THR A 229 -14.05 2.56 3.50
CA THR A 229 -15.45 2.22 3.78
C THR A 229 -15.99 1.23 2.76
N GLY A 230 -17.11 0.56 3.08
CA GLY A 230 -17.75 -0.36 2.13
C GLY A 230 -18.04 0.30 0.78
N LYS A 231 -18.52 1.55 0.79
CA LYS A 231 -18.76 2.34 -0.42
C LYS A 231 -17.49 2.62 -1.23
N MET A 232 -16.37 2.90 -0.56
CA MET A 232 -15.08 3.12 -1.23
C MET A 232 -14.56 1.83 -1.87
N LEU A 233 -14.68 0.70 -1.17
CA LEU A 233 -14.32 -0.62 -1.70
C LEU A 233 -15.19 -1.00 -2.89
N GLN A 234 -16.50 -0.77 -2.80
CA GLN A 234 -17.42 -0.99 -3.91
C GLN A 234 -16.96 -0.21 -5.12
N ASN A 235 -16.81 1.12 -5.00
CA ASN A 235 -16.41 2.00 -6.11
C ASN A 235 -15.06 1.57 -6.72
N TRP A 236 -14.13 1.12 -5.87
CA TRP A 236 -12.81 0.66 -6.31
C TRP A 236 -12.87 -0.65 -7.11
N LEU A 237 -13.80 -1.55 -6.77
CA LEU A 237 -13.93 -2.86 -7.39
C LEU A 237 -14.93 -2.90 -8.57
N VAL A 238 -15.75 -1.87 -8.77
CA VAL A 238 -16.67 -1.75 -9.93
C VAL A 238 -15.98 -2.05 -11.28
N PRO A 239 -14.76 -1.58 -11.57
CA PRO A 239 -14.11 -1.88 -12.84
C PRO A 239 -13.89 -3.38 -13.09
N LEU A 240 -13.82 -4.21 -12.03
CA LEU A 240 -13.74 -5.67 -12.17
C LEU A 240 -15.10 -6.28 -12.53
N THR A 241 -16.19 -5.73 -12.00
CA THR A 241 -17.55 -6.22 -12.28
C THR A 241 -18.07 -5.82 -13.65
N ASP A 242 -17.50 -4.78 -14.26
CA ASP A 242 -17.86 -4.34 -15.61
C ASP A 242 -17.09 -5.11 -16.70
N GLN A 243 -15.85 -5.53 -16.41
CA GLN A 243 -15.01 -6.28 -17.35
C GLN A 243 -15.52 -7.70 -17.56
N TRP A 244 -16.12 -8.26 -16.53
CA TRP A 244 -16.66 -9.59 -16.53
C TRP A 244 -18.14 -9.32 -16.57
N ASP A 245 -18.83 -9.58 -17.68
CA ASP A 245 -20.24 -9.27 -17.92
C ASP A 245 -21.12 -10.03 -16.91
N VAL A 246 -21.04 -9.62 -15.66
CA VAL A 246 -21.82 -10.10 -14.52
C VAL A 246 -23.12 -9.34 -14.66
N THR A 247 -23.94 -9.81 -15.59
CA THR A 247 -25.34 -9.40 -15.71
C THR A 247 -26.01 -9.70 -14.38
N LEU A 248 -25.98 -8.75 -13.44
CA LEU A 248 -26.80 -8.80 -12.23
C LEU A 248 -28.15 -9.34 -12.68
N PRO A 249 -28.63 -10.47 -12.12
CA PRO A 249 -29.85 -11.06 -12.62
C PRO A 249 -30.88 -9.95 -12.49
N ASP A 250 -31.42 -9.51 -13.63
CA ASP A 250 -32.57 -8.62 -13.63
C ASP A 250 -33.57 -9.34 -12.75
N GLY A 251 -33.70 -8.83 -11.52
CA GLY A 251 -34.49 -9.48 -10.48
C GLY A 251 -35.81 -9.84 -11.11
N ASP A 252 -36.16 -11.13 -11.01
CA ASP A 252 -37.36 -11.73 -11.61
C ASP A 252 -38.49 -10.70 -11.67
N ARG A 253 -38.64 -10.06 -12.84
CA ARG A 253 -39.90 -9.41 -13.22
C ARG A 253 -40.85 -10.53 -13.63
N GLN A 254 -41.14 -11.40 -12.68
CA GLN A 254 -42.46 -11.99 -12.61
C GLN A 254 -43.30 -10.98 -11.87
N ASP A 255 -44.25 -10.36 -12.58
CA ASP A 255 -45.41 -9.77 -11.92
C ASP A 255 -46.14 -10.92 -11.19
N PRO A 256 -46.22 -10.87 -9.86
CA PRO A 256 -47.52 -11.10 -9.26
C PRO A 256 -47.88 -9.97 -8.31
N VAL A 257 -48.94 -9.24 -8.70
CA VAL A 257 -49.96 -8.69 -7.81
C VAL A 257 -49.47 -8.25 -6.42
N GLY A 258 -49.08 -6.97 -6.34
CA GLY A 258 -49.35 -6.11 -5.19
C GLY A 258 -48.77 -6.54 -3.84
N VAL A 259 -47.47 -6.32 -3.64
CA VAL A 259 -46.93 -5.95 -2.33
C VAL A 259 -45.87 -4.87 -2.54
N ASP A 260 -46.11 -3.67 -2.01
CA ASP A 260 -45.11 -2.60 -1.84
C ASP A 260 -44.03 -3.12 -0.87
N HIS A 261 -43.05 -3.86 -1.38
CA HIS A 261 -41.77 -4.03 -0.70
C HIS A 261 -40.84 -2.92 -1.20
N SER A 262 -40.55 -2.00 -0.29
CA SER A 262 -39.76 -0.81 -0.59
C SER A 262 -38.39 -1.19 -1.12
N SER A 263 -37.92 -0.50 -2.16
CA SER A 263 -36.57 -0.60 -2.73
C SER A 263 -35.44 -0.36 -1.73
N THR A 264 -35.78 0.04 -0.50
CA THR A 264 -34.89 0.39 0.59
C THR A 264 -34.19 -0.84 1.17
N ASP A 265 -34.90 -1.97 1.31
CA ASP A 265 -34.40 -3.15 2.03
C ASP A 265 -33.26 -3.84 1.26
N ALA A 266 -33.38 -3.95 -0.08
CA ALA A 266 -32.34 -4.54 -0.92
C ALA A 266 -31.07 -3.67 -1.01
N GLN A 267 -31.23 -2.35 -0.92
CA GLN A 267 -30.11 -1.42 -0.96
C GLN A 267 -29.35 -1.40 0.39
N GLU A 268 -30.08 -1.55 1.50
CA GLU A 268 -29.52 -1.67 2.85
C GLU A 268 -28.73 -2.98 3.03
N GLU A 269 -29.19 -4.10 2.45
CA GLU A 269 -28.44 -5.37 2.45
C GLU A 269 -27.12 -5.29 1.67
N VAL A 270 -27.11 -4.60 0.52
CA VAL A 270 -25.89 -4.40 -0.28
C VAL A 270 -24.90 -3.47 0.44
N GLU A 271 -25.37 -2.42 1.08
CA GLU A 271 -24.50 -1.50 1.84
C GLU A 271 -23.89 -2.20 3.07
N THR A 272 -24.70 -2.96 3.80
CA THR A 272 -24.25 -3.78 4.94
C THR A 272 -23.20 -4.79 4.52
N HIS A 273 -23.36 -5.40 3.35
CA HIS A 273 -22.40 -6.35 2.80
C HIS A 273 -21.02 -5.75 2.54
N TRP A 274 -20.98 -4.60 1.86
CA TRP A 274 -19.72 -3.93 1.58
C TRP A 274 -19.06 -3.41 2.86
N GLN A 275 -19.86 -3.00 3.84
CA GLN A 275 -19.34 -2.61 5.14
C GLN A 275 -18.73 -3.80 5.89
N ASN A 276 -19.37 -4.98 5.87
CA ASN A 276 -18.79 -6.19 6.45
C ASN A 276 -17.45 -6.57 5.77
N LEU A 277 -17.35 -6.39 4.45
CA LEU A 277 -16.09 -6.60 3.72
C LEU A 277 -15.01 -5.60 4.15
N ALA A 278 -15.38 -4.33 4.33
CA ALA A 278 -14.50 -3.30 4.86
C ALA A 278 -14.02 -3.64 6.27
N ASP A 279 -14.90 -4.08 7.15
CA ASP A 279 -14.58 -4.48 8.52
C ASP A 279 -13.62 -5.69 8.53
N CYS A 280 -13.83 -6.66 7.64
CA CYS A 280 -12.92 -7.80 7.49
C CYS A 280 -11.53 -7.42 6.96
N SER A 281 -11.44 -6.34 6.16
CA SER A 281 -10.17 -5.88 5.60
C SER A 281 -9.28 -5.16 6.62
N GLN A 282 -9.84 -4.72 7.75
CA GLN A 282 -9.13 -3.98 8.79
C GLN A 282 -8.23 -4.85 9.68
N GLY A 283 -8.43 -6.18 9.68
CA GLY A 283 -7.60 -7.16 10.40
C GLY A 283 -8.05 -7.44 11.82
#